data_AF-A0A968RIU3-F1
#
_entry.id   AF-A0A968RIU3-F1
#
_cell.length_a   1.000
_cell.length_b   1.000
_cell.length_c   1.000
_cell.angle_alpha   90.00
_cell.angle_beta   90.00
_cell.angle_gamma   90.00
#
_symmetry.space_group_name_H-M   'P 1'
#
loop_
_entity.id
_entity.type
_entity.pdbx_description
1 polymer ?
#
loop_
_entity_poly.entity_id
_entity_poly.type
_entity_poly.pdbx_seq_one_letter_code
_entity_poly.pdbx_strand_id
1 'polypeptide(L)' 'MKNRNILWVVCCVVMGITIILTFTPLVIPQGVRAPRWLGMPYTLWMGIVVSLWMGVLVFLGTLVHPGKSPQN' A
#
# COMPACT_ATOMS: atom_id res chain seq x y z
N MET A 1 16.89 -20.39 -6.51
CA MET A 1 17.07 -18.92 -6.46
C MET A 1 16.21 -18.16 -7.50
N LYS A 2 14.95 -18.55 -7.75
CA LYS A 2 14.06 -17.86 -8.71
C LYS A 2 12.91 -17.13 -8.01
N ASN A 3 12.45 -17.69 -6.89
CA ASN A 3 11.26 -17.23 -6.16
C ASN A 3 11.47 -15.88 -5.45
N ARG A 4 12.70 -15.54 -5.03
CA ARG A 4 12.99 -14.28 -4.32
C ARG A 4 12.84 -13.05 -5.22
N ASN A 5 13.19 -13.18 -6.51
CA ASN A 5 12.97 -12.12 -7.50
C ASN A 5 11.48 -11.97 -7.83
N ILE A 6 10.74 -13.08 -7.91
CA ILE A 6 9.28 -13.05 -8.12
C ILE A 6 8.58 -12.40 -6.92
N LEU A 7 8.98 -12.72 -5.68
CA LEU A 7 8.43 -12.09 -4.48
C LEU A 7 8.63 -10.56 -4.48
N TRP A 8 9.82 -10.10 -4.88
CA TRP A 8 10.12 -8.68 -5.01
C TRP A 8 9.29 -8.00 -6.10
N VAL A 9 9.17 -8.61 -7.29
CA VAL A 9 8.32 -8.09 -8.37
C VAL A 9 6.85 -8.03 -7.95
N VAL A 10 6.34 -9.10 -7.31
CA VAL A 10 4.96 -9.13 -6.79
C VAL A 10 4.76 -8.03 -5.74
N CYS A 11 5.73 -7.82 -4.83
CA CYS A 11 5.67 -6.75 -3.84
C CYS A 11 5.60 -5.36 -4.51
N CYS A 12 6.42 -5.10 -5.53
CA CYS A 12 6.39 -3.85 -6.29
C CYS A 12 5.07 -3.64 -7.04
N VAL A 13 4.54 -4.70 -7.67
CA VAL A 13 3.25 -4.65 -8.38
C VAL A 13 2.10 -4.39 -7.42
N VAL A 14 2.04 -5.10 -6.29
CA VAL A 14 1.03 -4.90 -5.25
C VAL A 14 1.09 -3.48 -4.69
N MET A 15 2.29 -2.95 -4.48
CA MET A 15 2.48 -1.57 -4.02
C MET A 15 1.95 -0.56 -5.04
N GLY A 16 2.28 -0.72 -6.32
CA GLY A 16 1.76 0.14 -7.40
C GLY A 16 0.22 0.09 -7.51
N ILE A 17 -0.35 -1.11 -7.45
CA ILE A 17 -1.81 -1.32 -7.48
C ILE A 17 -2.47 -0.63 -6.28
N THR A 18 -1.90 -0.75 -5.09
CA THR A 18 -2.41 -0.10 -3.87
C THR A 18 -2.45 1.42 -4.02
N ILE A 19 -1.41 2.03 -4.60
CA ILE A 19 -1.38 3.48 -4.85
C ILE A 19 -2.51 3.91 -5.79
N ILE A 20 -2.75 3.16 -6.86
CA ILE A 20 -3.83 3.46 -7.81
C ILE A 20 -5.20 3.34 -7.13
N LEU A 21 -5.40 2.30 -6.32
CA LEU A 21 -6.62 2.09 -5.53
C LEU A 21 -6.86 3.21 -4.52
N THR A 22 -5.82 3.85 -3.97
CA THR A 22 -5.98 5.00 -3.06
C THR A 22 -6.70 6.18 -3.71
N PHE A 23 -6.55 6.37 -5.02
CA PHE A 23 -7.23 7.44 -5.76
C PHE A 23 -8.60 7.01 -6.32
N THR A 24 -9.03 5.77 -6.09
CA THR A 24 -10.36 5.32 -6.54
C THR A 24 -11.45 5.73 -5.56
N PRO A 25 -12.72 5.84 -6.02
CA PRO A 25 -13.86 6.18 -5.16
C PRO A 25 -14.08 5.19 -4.00
N LEU A 26 -13.37 4.06 -3.98
CA LEU A 26 -13.32 3.13 -2.85
C LEU A 26 -12.71 3.78 -1.59
N VAL A 27 -11.69 4.63 -1.75
CA VAL A 27 -11.03 5.34 -0.63
C VAL A 27 -11.56 6.77 -0.48
N ILE A 28 -11.94 7.39 -1.60
CA ILE A 28 -12.49 8.76 -1.63
C ILE A 28 -13.97 8.69 -2.07
N PRO A 29 -14.90 8.35 -1.17
CA PRO A 29 -16.31 8.30 -1.52
C PRO A 29 -16.79 9.69 -1.91
N GLN A 30 -17.31 9.79 -3.13
CA GLN A 30 -17.89 11.01 -3.67
C GLN A 30 -19.28 11.18 -3.02
N GLY A 31 -19.46 12.20 -2.17
CA GLY A 31 -20.80 12.64 -1.77
C GLY A 31 -21.42 12.02 -0.51
N VAL A 32 -20.70 11.23 0.29
CA VAL A 32 -21.25 10.70 1.56
C VAL A 32 -20.68 11.47 2.76
N ARG A 33 -21.50 12.34 3.35
CA ARG A 33 -21.13 13.21 4.51
C ARG A 33 -21.13 12.50 5.86
N ALA A 34 -21.45 11.19 5.88
CA ALA A 34 -21.50 10.35 7.06
C ALA A 34 -20.96 8.96 6.69
N PRO A 35 -19.98 8.40 7.43
CA PRO A 35 -20.17 8.10 8.83
C PRO A 35 -19.05 8.66 9.72
N ARG A 36 -19.44 9.17 10.89
CA ARG A 36 -18.53 9.58 11.96
C ARG A 36 -18.12 8.35 12.76
N TRP A 37 -16.93 7.80 12.49
CA TRP A 37 -16.25 6.97 13.48
C TRP A 37 -15.41 7.89 14.36
N LEU A 38 -15.71 7.94 15.66
CA LEU A 38 -15.04 8.82 16.64
C LEU A 38 -15.06 10.33 16.29
N GLY A 39 -16.07 10.80 15.55
CA GLY A 39 -16.20 12.21 15.17
C GLY A 39 -15.34 12.65 13.98
N MET A 40 -14.54 11.75 13.40
CA MET A 40 -13.70 12.06 12.23
C MET A 40 -14.39 11.63 10.91
N PRO A 41 -14.21 12.38 9.81
CA PRO A 41 -14.74 12.03 8.51
C PRO A 41 -14.06 10.76 7.96
N TYR A 42 -14.82 9.96 7.20
CA TYR A 42 -14.37 8.70 6.62
C TYR A 42 -13.07 8.82 5.83
N THR A 43 -12.91 9.90 5.08
CA THR A 43 -11.70 10.19 4.29
C THR A 43 -10.45 10.30 5.16
N LEU A 44 -10.56 10.83 6.38
CA LEU A 44 -9.42 10.93 7.31
C LEU A 44 -9.03 9.56 7.85
N TRP A 45 -9.98 8.77 8.35
CA TRP A 45 -9.68 7.42 8.85
C TRP A 45 -9.16 6.49 7.75
N MET A 46 -9.78 6.53 6.56
CA MET A 46 -9.28 5.76 5.42
C MET A 46 -7.88 6.21 5.01
N GLY A 47 -7.59 7.52 5.02
CA GLY A 47 -6.25 8.04 4.78
C GLY A 47 -5.21 7.51 5.78
N ILE A 48 -5.55 7.42 7.06
CA ILE A 48 -4.69 6.85 8.10
C ILE A 48 -4.44 5.36 7.84
N VAL A 49 -5.50 4.58 7.56
CA VAL A 49 -5.40 3.13 7.30
C VAL A 49 -4.53 2.87 6.06
N VAL A 50 -4.76 3.61 4.98
CA VAL A 50 -3.96 3.51 3.75
C VAL A 50 -2.51 3.87 4.00
N SER A 51 -2.24 4.93 4.77
CA SER A 51 -0.86 5.33 5.09
C SER A 51 -0.13 4.26 5.92
N LEU A 52 -0.79 3.67 6.92
CA LEU A 52 -0.24 2.56 7.69
C LEU A 52 0.01 1.33 6.82
N TRP A 53 -0.96 0.96 5.98
CA TRP A 53 -0.85 -0.15 5.05
C TRP A 53 0.33 0.03 4.07
N MET A 54 0.48 1.25 3.56
CA MET A 54 1.58 1.60 2.66
C MET A 54 2.94 1.52 3.39
N GLY A 55 3.02 1.95 4.64
CA GLY A 55 4.22 1.77 5.48
C GLY A 55 4.59 0.30 5.69
N VAL A 56 3.61 -0.57 5.94
CA VAL A 56 3.82 -2.02 6.06
C VAL A 56 4.32 -2.62 4.75
N LEU A 57 3.73 -2.23 3.61
CA LEU A 57 4.19 -2.67 2.29
C LEU A 57 5.63 -2.24 1.99
N VAL A 58 6.01 -1.01 2.34
CA VAL A 58 7.39 -0.53 2.20
C VAL A 58 8.34 -1.35 3.08
N PHE A 59 7.96 -1.61 4.32
CA PHE A 59 8.76 -2.42 5.24
C PHE A 59 8.93 -3.87 4.76
N LEU A 60 7.87 -4.49 4.26
CA LEU A 60 7.97 -5.79 3.58
C LEU A 60 8.87 -5.71 2.35
N GLY A 61 8.75 -4.63 1.58
CA GLY A 61 9.59 -4.33 0.42
C GLY A 61 11.08 -4.27 0.73
N THR A 62 11.47 -3.69 1.87
CA THR A 62 12.88 -3.65 2.31
C THR A 62 13.38 -5.02 2.77
N LEU A 63 12.53 -5.82 3.41
CA LEU A 63 12.86 -7.19 3.82
C LEU A 63 13.01 -8.15 2.64
N VAL A 64 12.15 -8.01 1.62
CA VAL A 64 12.20 -8.86 0.41
C VAL A 64 13.17 -8.32 -0.63
N HIS A 65 13.80 -7.17 -0.39
CA HIS A 65 14.77 -6.59 -1.31
C HIS A 65 15.88 -7.62 -1.56
N PRO A 66 16.02 -8.15 -2.78
CA PRO A 66 17.13 -9.04 -3.10
C PRO A 66 18.39 -8.18 -3.06
N GLY A 67 19.08 -8.17 -1.93
CA GLY A 67 20.37 -7.51 -1.78
C GLY A 67 21.22 -7.88 -2.99
N LYS A 68 21.74 -6.87 -3.69
CA LYS A 68 22.53 -7.02 -4.92
C LYS A 68 23.55 -8.15 -4.69
N SER A 69 23.29 -9.31 -5.28
CA SER A 69 24.35 -10.29 -5.47
C SER A 69 25.36 -9.59 -6.39
N PRO A 70 26.64 -9.47 -6.00
CA PRO A 70 27.64 -8.90 -6.88
C PRO A 70 27.58 -9.66 -8.21
N GLN A 71 27.22 -8.94 -9.28
CA GLN A 71 27.47 -9.44 -10.63
C GLN A 71 29.00 -9.55 -10.74
N ASN A 72 29.47 -10.80 -10.82
CA ASN A 72 30.77 -11.12 -11.40
C ASN A 72 30.67 -10.92 -12.91
#